data_AF-A0A2E0S977-F1
#
_entry.id   AF-A0A2E0S977-F1
#
_cell.length_a   1.000
_cell.length_b   1.000
_cell.length_c   1.000
_cell.angle_alpha   90.00
_cell.angle_beta   90.00
_cell.angle_gamma   90.00
#
_symmetry.space_group_name_H-M   'P 1'
#
loop_
_entity.id
_entity.type
_entity.pdbx_description
1 polymer ?
#
loop_
_entity_poly.entity_id
_entity_poly.type
_entity_poly.pdbx_seq_one_letter_code
_entity_poly.pdbx_strand_id
1 'polypeptide(L)'
;MPPSTGNGVHAQAWTSFPARVTKADKITEEAPMNTTGLKRRQAVTNSTRVLDFPPPNVANNGHYFFRTNEKIMKAISSRFLMWVDAVGGYLVCLNNQLSIGQARPGSKVDIPLLADISSKHARLKREGEEGDYIIEPLAPVLVQNQEIKSPTLLHHGDVISLGTAELQFTKPHPLSTSARLDLIGQSRTSPYTDAIVLMSDTLIIGNNMANHIVYHGDEHQIVLYLQNKKLLCRSDQQVNLDGMMEQSGGELFYGSQVKSDRISFSLEDAY
;
A
#
# COMPACT_ATOMS: atom_id res chain seq x y z
N MET A 1 17.66 53.98 28.39
CA MET A 1 17.75 55.01 27.34
C MET A 1 18.48 54.41 26.14
N PRO A 2 17.91 54.47 24.92
CA PRO A 2 18.64 54.22 23.67
C PRO A 2 18.75 55.48 22.78
N PRO A 3 19.81 55.61 21.97
CA PRO A 3 19.80 56.24 20.65
C PRO A 3 19.45 55.15 19.59
N SER A 4 18.65 55.32 18.52
CA SER A 4 18.50 56.38 17.50
C SER A 4 19.65 56.42 16.47
N THR A 5 19.45 56.48 15.14
CA THR A 5 18.25 56.39 14.27
C THR A 5 18.65 56.33 12.78
N GLY A 6 17.76 55.79 11.92
CA GLY A 6 17.61 56.13 10.49
C GLY A 6 18.18 55.15 9.46
N ASN A 7 17.90 55.26 8.14
CA ASN A 7 16.74 55.69 7.33
C ASN A 7 17.20 55.77 5.84
N GLY A 8 16.29 55.58 4.87
CA GLY A 8 16.56 55.60 3.41
C GLY A 8 16.42 54.21 2.78
N VAL A 9 15.44 53.83 1.94
CA VAL A 9 14.43 54.51 1.07
C VAL A 9 14.94 54.90 -0.34
N HIS A 10 14.08 54.69 -1.35
CA HIS A 10 14.22 54.95 -2.82
C HIS A 10 15.03 53.91 -3.65
N ALA A 11 14.68 53.60 -4.92
CA ALA A 11 13.52 53.97 -5.76
C ALA A 11 13.22 52.93 -6.86
N GLN A 12 12.06 53.09 -7.54
CA GLN A 12 11.68 52.39 -8.79
C GLN A 12 12.26 53.12 -10.02
N ALA A 13 12.37 52.44 -11.19
CA ALA A 13 11.63 52.81 -12.42
C ALA A 13 12.04 52.04 -13.72
N TRP A 14 11.04 51.71 -14.56
CA TRP A 14 10.91 51.92 -16.04
C TRP A 14 12.16 51.71 -16.96
N THR A 15 12.13 51.12 -18.17
CA THR A 15 11.11 50.84 -19.21
C THR A 15 11.67 49.72 -20.17
N SER A 16 11.20 49.31 -21.36
CA SER A 16 10.09 49.60 -22.32
C SER A 16 9.91 48.42 -23.32
N PHE A 17 8.91 48.50 -24.21
CA PHE A 17 8.72 47.67 -25.44
C PHE A 17 9.22 48.40 -26.71
N PRO A 18 9.41 47.71 -27.85
CA PRO A 18 8.42 47.84 -28.96
C PRO A 18 8.18 46.54 -29.77
N ALA A 19 7.25 46.57 -30.75
CA ALA A 19 6.82 45.44 -31.57
C ALA A 19 6.51 45.80 -33.04
N ARG A 20 6.50 44.82 -33.97
CA ARG A 20 5.91 44.90 -35.33
C ARG A 20 5.81 43.53 -36.05
N VAL A 21 5.23 43.48 -37.26
CA VAL A 21 3.84 42.99 -37.52
C VAL A 21 3.57 42.92 -39.05
N THR A 22 2.92 41.85 -39.56
CA THR A 22 2.51 41.60 -40.99
C THR A 22 3.66 41.47 -42.02
N LYS A 23 3.53 41.03 -43.29
CA LYS A 23 2.42 40.72 -44.26
C LYS A 23 3.01 39.77 -45.37
N ALA A 24 2.38 38.85 -46.11
CA ALA A 24 1.01 38.37 -46.44
C ALA A 24 0.46 38.70 -47.86
N ASP A 25 0.06 37.61 -48.57
CA ASP A 25 -0.82 37.41 -49.76
C ASP A 25 -0.50 37.92 -51.19
N LYS A 26 -0.49 36.98 -52.18
CA LYS A 26 -1.36 36.84 -53.40
C LYS A 26 -0.85 35.67 -54.31
N ILE A 27 -1.65 34.73 -54.88
CA ILE A 27 -2.76 34.75 -55.90
C ILE A 27 -2.21 35.03 -57.33
N THR A 28 -2.53 34.35 -58.46
CA THR A 28 -3.67 33.53 -59.01
C THR A 28 -3.17 32.24 -59.76
N GLU A 29 -3.92 31.13 -59.99
CA GLU A 29 -4.92 30.75 -61.06
C GLU A 29 -4.30 30.58 -62.49
N GLU A 30 -4.62 29.63 -63.41
CA GLU A 30 -5.85 28.85 -63.77
C GLU A 30 -5.61 27.31 -64.04
N ALA A 31 -6.51 26.60 -64.79
CA ALA A 31 -6.62 25.13 -65.01
C ALA A 31 -6.80 24.76 -66.53
N PRO A 32 -7.36 23.60 -67.04
CA PRO A 32 -7.79 22.30 -66.47
C PRO A 32 -7.47 21.01 -67.33
N MET A 33 -8.07 19.84 -66.96
CA MET A 33 -8.26 18.57 -67.76
C MET A 33 -7.04 17.65 -68.05
N ASN A 34 -7.12 16.30 -68.19
CA ASN A 34 -8.24 15.33 -68.10
C ASN A 34 -7.82 13.93 -67.54
N THR A 35 -8.80 13.04 -67.32
CA THR A 35 -8.80 11.58 -66.99
C THR A 35 -7.55 10.73 -67.36
N THR A 36 -7.18 9.69 -66.60
CA THR A 36 -7.97 8.45 -66.38
C THR A 36 -7.57 7.67 -65.11
N GLY A 37 -8.57 7.10 -64.41
CA GLY A 37 -8.46 6.70 -63.00
C GLY A 37 -7.87 5.32 -62.64
N LEU A 38 -7.83 5.07 -61.33
CA LEU A 38 -7.79 3.74 -60.71
C LEU A 38 -8.59 3.72 -59.39
N LYS A 39 -8.88 2.51 -58.88
CA LYS A 39 -9.92 2.21 -57.86
C LYS A 39 -9.76 2.96 -56.51
N ARG A 40 -10.81 3.65 -56.08
CA ARG A 40 -10.99 4.13 -54.68
C ARG A 40 -11.47 2.96 -53.80
N ARG A 41 -10.88 2.77 -52.61
CA ARG A 41 -11.35 1.76 -51.63
C ARG A 41 -12.71 2.17 -51.06
N GLN A 42 -13.62 1.21 -50.87
CA GLN A 42 -14.90 1.42 -50.21
C GLN A 42 -14.72 1.69 -48.71
N ALA A 43 -15.60 2.48 -48.12
CA ALA A 43 -15.65 2.71 -46.67
C ALA A 43 -16.27 1.49 -45.98
N VAL A 44 -15.65 1.04 -44.88
CA VAL A 44 -16.25 0.02 -44.00
C VAL A 44 -17.28 0.70 -43.11
N THR A 45 -18.56 0.52 -43.43
CA THR A 45 -19.67 0.95 -42.58
C THR A 45 -19.82 -0.02 -41.41
N ASN A 46 -19.43 0.40 -40.21
CA ASN A 46 -19.73 -0.32 -38.97
C ASN A 46 -21.23 -0.26 -38.70
N SER A 47 -21.98 -1.20 -39.29
CA SER A 47 -23.42 -1.35 -39.05
C SER A 47 -23.64 -1.96 -37.66
N THR A 48 -24.23 -1.18 -36.75
CA THR A 48 -24.62 -1.63 -35.42
C THR A 48 -25.68 -2.73 -35.52
N ARG A 49 -25.26 -4.00 -35.44
CA ARG A 49 -26.15 -5.08 -35.06
C ARG A 49 -26.42 -4.98 -33.57
N VAL A 50 -27.55 -4.39 -33.21
CA VAL A 50 -28.18 -4.70 -31.93
C VAL A 50 -28.47 -6.21 -31.94
N LEU A 51 -27.98 -6.92 -30.92
CA LEU A 51 -28.39 -8.29 -30.67
C LEU A 51 -29.64 -8.24 -29.80
N ASP A 52 -30.80 -8.36 -30.44
CA ASP A 52 -32.01 -8.76 -29.74
C ASP A 52 -31.83 -10.18 -29.16
N PHE A 53 -32.59 -10.47 -28.10
CA PHE A 53 -32.51 -11.66 -27.23
C PHE A 53 -31.29 -11.68 -26.28
N PRO A 54 -31.50 -11.53 -24.95
CA PRO A 54 -30.45 -11.85 -23.98
C PRO A 54 -30.17 -13.37 -23.95
N PRO A 55 -28.93 -13.81 -23.71
CA PRO A 55 -28.62 -15.23 -23.61
C PRO A 55 -29.33 -15.86 -22.39
N PRO A 56 -29.90 -17.07 -22.52
CA PRO A 56 -30.45 -17.79 -21.37
C PRO A 56 -29.34 -18.20 -20.39
N ASN A 57 -29.67 -18.22 -19.09
CA ASN A 57 -28.77 -18.41 -17.95
C ASN A 57 -27.72 -17.30 -17.71
N VAL A 58 -28.14 -16.23 -17.04
CA VAL A 58 -27.27 -15.20 -16.42
C VAL A 58 -26.66 -15.70 -15.08
N ALA A 59 -26.51 -17.02 -14.91
CA ALA A 59 -26.29 -17.66 -13.61
C ALA A 59 -24.85 -18.16 -13.36
N ASN A 60 -23.90 -17.95 -14.29
CA ASN A 60 -22.56 -18.54 -14.17
C ASN A 60 -21.40 -17.67 -14.73
N ASN A 61 -21.60 -16.36 -14.86
CA ASN A 61 -20.61 -15.45 -15.46
C ASN A 61 -19.43 -15.11 -14.54
N GLY A 62 -19.47 -15.45 -13.25
CA GLY A 62 -18.37 -15.22 -12.31
C GLY A 62 -17.06 -15.86 -12.78
N HIS A 63 -17.03 -17.19 -12.94
CA HIS A 63 -15.82 -17.95 -13.27
C HIS A 63 -15.02 -17.47 -14.49
N TYR A 64 -15.67 -16.82 -15.48
CA TYR A 64 -15.01 -16.29 -16.67
C TYR A 64 -14.26 -14.97 -16.44
N PHE A 65 -14.73 -14.13 -15.50
CA PHE A 65 -14.01 -12.91 -15.09
C PHE A 65 -12.71 -13.28 -14.35
N PHE A 66 -12.80 -14.15 -13.34
CA PHE A 66 -11.66 -14.45 -12.46
C PHE A 66 -10.50 -15.16 -13.17
N ARG A 67 -10.76 -16.18 -13.99
CA ARG A 67 -9.70 -16.89 -14.74
C ARG A 67 -8.96 -16.04 -15.76
N THR A 68 -9.54 -14.91 -16.17
CA THR A 68 -8.88 -13.96 -17.09
C THR A 68 -8.03 -12.97 -16.29
N ASN A 69 -8.49 -12.57 -15.11
CA ASN A 69 -7.78 -11.66 -14.20
C ASN A 69 -6.64 -12.33 -13.40
N GLU A 70 -6.68 -13.64 -13.16
CA GLU A 70 -5.59 -14.40 -12.49
C GLU A 70 -4.22 -14.22 -13.20
N LYS A 71 -4.23 -13.88 -14.50
CA LYS A 71 -3.04 -13.56 -15.30
C LYS A 71 -2.61 -12.08 -15.27
N ILE A 72 -3.39 -11.22 -14.64
CA ILE A 72 -3.22 -9.76 -14.57
C ILE A 72 -2.90 -9.31 -13.14
N MET A 73 -3.51 -9.96 -12.14
CA MET A 73 -3.31 -9.66 -10.72
C MET A 73 -1.86 -9.93 -10.29
N LYS A 74 -1.20 -8.92 -9.69
CA LYS A 74 0.17 -9.03 -9.21
C LYS A 74 0.19 -9.80 -7.88
N ALA A 75 0.90 -10.92 -7.82
CA ALA A 75 1.09 -11.67 -6.58
C ALA A 75 1.79 -10.83 -5.49
N ILE A 76 1.38 -11.02 -4.24
CA ILE A 76 1.95 -10.35 -3.06
C ILE A 76 3.45 -10.63 -2.96
N SER A 77 4.23 -9.59 -2.66
CA SER A 77 5.69 -9.66 -2.46
C SER A 77 6.08 -9.57 -0.98
N SER A 78 7.27 -9.09 -0.64
CA SER A 78 7.81 -9.11 0.73
C SER A 78 7.04 -8.25 1.75
N ARG A 79 6.19 -7.32 1.28
CA ARG A 79 5.31 -6.49 2.12
C ARG A 79 4.12 -5.96 1.32
N PHE A 80 3.05 -5.59 2.02
CA PHE A 80 1.85 -4.97 1.45
C PHE A 80 1.20 -4.03 2.47
N LEU A 81 0.35 -3.12 1.99
CA LEU A 81 -0.60 -2.40 2.83
C LEU A 81 -1.87 -3.23 2.92
N MET A 82 -2.50 -3.26 4.09
CA MET A 82 -3.85 -3.77 4.25
C MET A 82 -4.71 -2.71 4.93
N TRP A 83 -5.74 -2.26 4.22
CA TRP A 83 -6.74 -1.33 4.75
C TRP A 83 -7.92 -2.14 5.26
N VAL A 84 -8.25 -2.02 6.54
CA VAL A 84 -9.38 -2.72 7.16
C VAL A 84 -10.43 -1.68 7.53
N ASP A 85 -11.61 -1.76 6.90
CA ASP A 85 -12.67 -0.76 6.99
C ASP A 85 -13.15 -0.60 8.44
N ALA A 86 -13.27 0.66 8.88
CA ALA A 86 -13.59 1.04 10.27
C ALA A 86 -12.63 0.54 11.36
N VAL A 87 -11.45 0.00 10.99
CA VAL A 87 -10.44 -0.52 11.95
C VAL A 87 -9.11 0.22 11.82
N GLY A 88 -8.54 0.33 10.62
CA GLY A 88 -7.26 1.02 10.41
C GLY A 88 -6.44 0.50 9.22
N GLY A 89 -5.31 1.16 8.97
CA GLY A 89 -4.31 0.74 7.98
C GLY A 89 -3.16 -0.04 8.63
N TYR A 90 -2.72 -1.12 7.98
CA TYR A 90 -1.64 -1.98 8.47
C TYR A 90 -0.55 -2.18 7.41
N LEU A 91 0.71 -1.94 7.80
CA LEU A 91 1.87 -2.34 6.98
C LEU A 91 2.19 -3.79 7.30
N VAL A 92 1.88 -4.73 6.41
CA VAL A 92 2.15 -6.16 6.62
C VAL A 92 3.47 -6.53 5.97
N CYS A 93 4.42 -7.02 6.76
CA CYS A 93 5.76 -7.41 6.35
C CYS A 93 5.95 -8.92 6.50
N LEU A 94 6.38 -9.60 5.43
CA LEU A 94 6.53 -11.06 5.39
C LEU A 94 7.98 -11.54 5.66
N ASN A 95 8.98 -10.70 5.43
CA ASN A 95 10.40 -11.09 5.57
C ASN A 95 10.76 -11.42 7.04
N ASN A 96 11.51 -12.51 7.26
CA ASN A 96 12.09 -12.83 8.58
C ASN A 96 13.16 -11.82 9.03
N GLN A 97 13.65 -10.92 8.16
CA GLN A 97 14.59 -9.88 8.51
C GLN A 97 14.13 -8.56 7.89
N LEU A 98 13.96 -7.54 8.72
CA LEU A 98 13.38 -6.25 8.40
C LEU A 98 14.30 -5.13 8.88
N SER A 99 14.37 -4.04 8.13
CA SER A 99 15.10 -2.84 8.49
C SER A 99 14.14 -1.72 8.87
N ILE A 100 14.40 -1.08 10.00
CA ILE A 100 13.66 0.07 10.52
C ILE A 100 14.53 1.31 10.32
N GLY A 101 13.98 2.38 9.74
CA GLY A 101 14.74 3.60 9.48
C GLY A 101 13.88 4.71 8.89
N GLN A 102 14.52 5.85 8.59
CA GLN A 102 13.78 7.05 8.22
C GLN A 102 13.02 6.92 6.89
N ALA A 103 11.76 7.32 6.93
CA ALA A 103 10.96 7.59 5.75
C ALA A 103 11.57 8.77 4.97
N ARG A 104 12.13 8.48 3.79
CA ARG A 104 12.65 9.45 2.83
C ARG A 104 12.32 8.98 1.40
N PRO A 105 12.17 9.88 0.41
CA PRO A 105 12.04 9.49 -0.99
C PRO A 105 13.17 8.55 -1.43
N GLY A 106 12.83 7.41 -2.03
CA GLY A 106 13.80 6.40 -2.46
C GLY A 106 14.45 5.58 -1.33
N SER A 107 14.00 5.72 -0.08
CA SER A 107 14.44 4.86 1.03
C SER A 107 14.06 3.40 0.76
N LYS A 108 14.94 2.47 1.16
CA LYS A 108 14.77 1.02 0.98
C LYS A 108 14.79 0.29 2.33
N VAL A 109 14.07 0.85 3.30
CA VAL A 109 13.79 0.20 4.58
C VAL A 109 12.41 -0.45 4.54
N ASP A 110 12.28 -1.61 5.17
CA ASP A 110 11.03 -2.38 5.21
C ASP A 110 9.98 -1.68 6.08
N ILE A 111 10.44 -1.00 7.15
CA ILE A 111 9.61 -0.22 8.08
C ILE A 111 10.10 1.25 8.07
N PRO A 112 9.55 2.09 7.16
CA PRO A 112 9.88 3.51 7.05
C PRO A 112 9.10 4.36 8.08
N LEU A 113 9.81 5.07 8.97
CA LEU A 113 9.21 5.94 9.98
C LEU A 113 9.50 7.43 9.73
N LEU A 114 8.45 8.24 9.81
CA LEU A 114 8.45 9.70 9.89
C LEU A 114 8.79 10.11 11.33
N ALA A 115 10.09 10.18 11.63
CA ALA A 115 10.68 10.57 12.91
C ALA A 115 12.10 11.09 12.67
N ASP A 116 12.74 11.72 13.66
CA ASP A 116 14.17 12.04 13.58
C ASP A 116 15.00 10.80 13.97
N ILE A 117 15.43 10.07 12.94
CA ILE A 117 16.15 8.79 13.04
C ILE A 117 17.11 8.60 11.87
N SER A 118 18.13 7.77 12.08
CA SER A 118 19.01 7.26 11.03
C SER A 118 18.25 6.62 9.86
N SER A 119 18.82 6.74 8.65
CA SER A 119 18.27 6.14 7.42
C SER A 119 18.13 4.61 7.50
N LYS A 120 18.99 3.95 8.29
CA LYS A 120 18.78 2.64 8.90
C LYS A 120 19.12 2.79 10.38
N HIS A 121 18.14 2.60 11.25
CA HIS A 121 18.26 2.83 12.70
C HIS A 121 18.36 1.52 13.48
N ALA A 122 17.58 0.51 13.08
CA ALA A 122 17.63 -0.82 13.66
C ALA A 122 17.38 -1.89 12.59
N ARG A 123 17.79 -3.12 12.90
CA ARG A 123 17.37 -4.34 12.19
C ARG A 123 16.56 -5.19 13.15
N LEU A 124 15.41 -5.68 12.70
CA LEU A 124 14.57 -6.63 13.41
C LEU A 124 14.65 -7.98 12.69
N LYS A 125 14.86 -9.06 13.42
CA LYS A 125 15.00 -10.40 12.85
C LYS A 125 14.16 -11.41 13.65
N ARG A 126 13.41 -12.25 12.93
CA ARG A 126 12.70 -13.41 13.45
C ARG A 126 13.60 -14.64 13.38
N GLU A 127 13.80 -15.31 14.50
CA GLU A 127 14.66 -16.49 14.65
C GLU A 127 13.95 -17.62 15.42
N GLY A 128 14.56 -18.82 15.42
CA GLY A 128 14.00 -20.01 16.07
C GLY A 128 12.75 -20.59 15.41
N GLU A 129 12.33 -21.77 15.87
CA GLU A 129 11.06 -22.40 15.46
C GLU A 129 9.85 -21.79 16.19
N GLU A 130 10.06 -21.28 17.42
CA GLU A 130 9.04 -20.60 18.22
C GLU A 130 8.78 -19.14 17.78
N GLY A 131 9.59 -18.60 16.84
CA GLY A 131 9.46 -17.24 16.33
C GLY A 131 9.83 -16.19 17.36
N ASP A 132 11.07 -16.22 17.82
CA ASP A 132 11.69 -15.19 18.64
C ASP A 132 12.01 -13.95 17.79
N TYR A 133 11.95 -12.76 18.39
CA TYR A 133 12.24 -11.51 17.71
C TYR A 133 13.43 -10.81 18.35
N ILE A 134 14.49 -10.61 17.57
CA ILE A 134 15.73 -9.98 18.01
C ILE A 134 15.85 -8.61 17.32
N ILE A 135 16.00 -7.55 18.10
CA ILE A 135 16.34 -6.22 17.60
C ILE A 135 17.86 -5.97 17.73
N GLU A 136 18.44 -5.46 16.65
CA GLU A 136 19.85 -5.10 16.54
C GLU A 136 19.98 -3.59 16.33
N PRO A 137 20.67 -2.86 17.23
CA PRO A 137 20.88 -1.43 17.11
C PRO A 137 21.90 -1.11 16.01
N LEU A 138 21.51 -0.25 15.06
CA LEU A 138 22.41 0.37 14.07
C LEU A 138 22.66 1.87 14.37
N ALA A 139 21.91 2.39 15.35
CA ALA A 139 21.99 3.70 15.98
C ALA A 139 21.51 3.53 17.45
N PRO A 140 21.46 4.59 18.29
CA PRO A 140 21.02 4.45 19.68
C PRO A 140 19.55 4.02 19.83
N VAL A 141 19.35 2.75 20.18
CA VAL A 141 18.05 2.13 20.48
C VAL A 141 17.90 1.95 21.97
N LEU A 142 16.73 2.24 22.52
CA LEU A 142 16.36 1.85 23.88
C LEU A 142 15.28 0.76 23.82
N VAL A 143 15.38 -0.23 24.70
CA VAL A 143 14.31 -1.20 24.98
C VAL A 143 13.98 -1.09 26.46
N GLN A 144 12.70 -0.91 26.80
CA GLN A 144 12.23 -0.65 28.18
C GLN A 144 13.03 0.46 28.88
N ASN A 145 13.28 1.56 28.17
CA ASN A 145 14.09 2.72 28.58
C ASN A 145 15.58 2.41 28.91
N GLN A 146 16.13 1.28 28.46
CA GLN A 146 17.55 0.94 28.60
C GLN A 146 18.24 0.90 27.23
N GLU A 147 19.36 1.62 27.07
CA GLU A 147 20.12 1.66 25.81
C GLU A 147 20.77 0.29 25.51
N ILE A 148 20.40 -0.33 24.40
CA ILE A 148 20.97 -1.61 23.95
C ILE A 148 22.17 -1.39 23.03
N LYS A 149 23.20 -2.23 23.17
CA LYS A 149 24.49 -2.11 22.45
C LYS A 149 24.86 -3.35 21.63
N SER A 150 23.94 -4.31 21.57
CA SER A 150 24.06 -5.60 20.90
C SER A 150 22.67 -6.08 20.48
N PRO A 151 22.58 -7.09 19.59
CA PRO A 151 21.33 -7.82 19.36
C PRO A 151 20.68 -8.24 20.68
N THR A 152 19.39 -7.93 20.84
CA THR A 152 18.62 -8.10 22.09
C THR A 152 17.26 -8.73 21.78
N LEU A 153 16.86 -9.72 22.58
CA LEU A 153 15.56 -10.40 22.47
C LEU A 153 14.42 -9.48 22.93
N LEU A 154 13.34 -9.42 22.16
CA LEU A 154 12.10 -8.70 22.46
C LEU A 154 11.03 -9.62 23.04
N HIS A 155 10.34 -9.14 24.06
CA HIS A 155 9.24 -9.82 24.76
C HIS A 155 7.94 -9.06 24.55
N HIS A 156 6.80 -9.76 24.63
CA HIS A 156 5.49 -9.13 24.52
C HIS A 156 5.34 -7.96 25.49
N GLY A 157 5.00 -6.78 24.97
CA GLY A 157 4.82 -5.55 25.73
C GLY A 157 6.03 -4.62 25.73
N ASP A 158 7.20 -5.04 25.22
CA ASP A 158 8.42 -4.24 25.20
C ASP A 158 8.27 -2.95 24.39
N VAL A 159 8.56 -1.81 25.03
CA VAL A 159 8.64 -0.50 24.37
C VAL A 159 10.05 -0.31 23.80
N ILE A 160 10.10 0.08 22.53
CA ILE A 160 11.31 0.30 21.74
C ILE A 160 11.34 1.77 21.32
N SER A 161 12.30 2.53 21.85
CA SER A 161 12.53 3.93 21.47
C SER A 161 13.66 4.01 20.42
N LEU A 162 13.38 4.68 19.31
CA LEU A 162 14.24 4.88 18.15
C LEU A 162 14.32 6.38 17.86
N GLY A 163 15.29 7.10 18.42
CA GLY A 163 15.32 8.57 18.31
C GLY A 163 14.02 9.21 18.84
N THR A 164 13.25 9.88 17.98
CA THR A 164 11.94 10.45 18.34
C THR A 164 10.73 9.55 18.00
N ALA A 165 10.95 8.27 17.67
CA ALA A 165 9.89 7.28 17.45
C ALA A 165 9.81 6.30 18.63
N GLU A 166 8.59 5.88 18.96
CA GLU A 166 8.35 4.84 19.96
C GLU A 166 7.38 3.80 19.39
N LEU A 167 7.77 2.53 19.53
CA LEU A 167 7.02 1.36 19.09
C LEU A 167 6.82 0.41 20.27
N GLN A 168 5.62 -0.13 20.46
CA GLN A 168 5.41 -1.27 21.37
C GLN A 168 5.42 -2.57 20.56
N PHE A 169 6.21 -3.55 20.99
CA PHE A 169 6.25 -4.89 20.39
C PHE A 169 5.25 -5.82 21.06
N THR A 170 4.35 -6.39 20.26
CA THR A 170 3.25 -7.24 20.72
C THR A 170 3.29 -8.57 19.97
N LYS A 171 3.40 -9.71 20.67
CA LYS A 171 3.17 -11.06 20.12
C LYS A 171 1.77 -11.51 20.59
N PRO A 172 0.70 -11.37 19.78
CA PRO A 172 -0.68 -11.41 20.29
C PRO A 172 -1.18 -12.82 20.63
N HIS A 173 -0.72 -13.83 19.87
CA HIS A 173 -1.17 -15.21 19.99
C HIS A 173 0.05 -16.12 20.25
N PRO A 174 0.12 -16.86 21.38
CA PRO A 174 1.32 -17.62 21.75
C PRO A 174 1.77 -18.66 20.72
N LEU A 175 0.84 -19.32 20.04
CA LEU A 175 1.12 -20.30 18.98
C LEU A 175 1.29 -19.67 17.58
N SER A 176 1.45 -18.35 17.51
CA SER A 176 1.76 -17.64 16.27
C SER A 176 3.17 -17.06 16.33
N THR A 177 3.96 -17.36 15.30
CA THR A 177 5.27 -16.75 15.04
C THR A 177 5.15 -15.34 14.46
N SER A 178 3.93 -14.84 14.22
CA SER A 178 3.65 -13.46 13.78
C SER A 178 3.47 -12.52 14.97
N ALA A 179 3.99 -11.30 14.83
CA ALA A 179 3.93 -10.25 15.84
C ALA A 179 3.45 -8.91 15.24
N ARG A 180 3.39 -7.86 16.06
CA ARG A 180 2.92 -6.52 15.72
C ARG A 180 3.79 -5.45 16.39
N LEU A 181 3.94 -4.31 15.72
CA LEU A 181 4.55 -3.08 16.26
C LEU A 181 3.50 -1.98 16.23
N ASP A 182 3.13 -1.48 17.41
CA ASP A 182 2.15 -0.41 17.59
C ASP A 182 2.84 0.93 17.79
N LEU A 183 2.40 1.97 17.08
CA LEU A 183 3.01 3.31 17.16
C LEU A 183 2.40 4.09 18.33
N ILE A 184 3.04 4.02 19.50
CA ILE A 184 2.53 4.64 20.74
C ILE A 184 2.80 6.15 20.85
N GLY A 185 3.64 6.71 19.97
CA GLY A 185 4.03 8.13 19.96
C GLY A 185 3.46 8.97 18.81
N GLN A 186 4.08 10.12 18.54
CA GLN A 186 3.72 11.01 17.42
C GLN A 186 4.30 10.55 16.07
N SER A 187 5.28 9.64 16.07
CA SER A 187 5.85 9.03 14.87
C SER A 187 4.79 8.31 14.03
N ARG A 188 4.93 8.34 12.71
CA ARG A 188 4.05 7.64 11.75
C ARG A 188 4.85 6.87 10.70
N THR A 189 4.25 5.88 10.07
CA THR A 189 4.82 5.20 8.89
C THR A 189 4.65 6.04 7.62
N SER A 190 5.33 5.67 6.53
CA SER A 190 5.09 6.23 5.20
C SER A 190 5.11 5.12 4.12
N PRO A 191 3.97 4.71 3.53
CA PRO A 191 2.61 5.24 3.74
C PRO A 191 2.11 5.16 5.19
N TYR A 192 1.13 6.02 5.52
CA TYR A 192 0.52 6.07 6.86
C TYR A 192 -0.18 4.74 7.16
N THR A 193 0.14 4.13 8.31
CA THR A 193 -0.51 2.96 8.89
C THR A 193 -0.55 3.11 10.41
N ASP A 194 -1.57 2.55 11.05
CA ASP A 194 -1.79 2.66 12.49
C ASP A 194 -0.96 1.63 13.28
N ALA A 195 -0.60 0.51 12.65
CA ALA A 195 0.40 -0.43 13.13
C ALA A 195 1.21 -1.08 11.98
N ILE A 196 2.24 -1.84 12.35
CA ILE A 196 2.98 -2.75 11.45
C ILE A 196 2.75 -4.18 11.91
N VAL A 197 2.39 -5.08 10.99
CA VAL A 197 2.24 -6.52 11.27
C VAL A 197 3.45 -7.26 10.72
N LEU A 198 4.12 -8.01 11.60
CA LEU A 198 5.30 -8.81 11.34
C LEU A 198 4.86 -10.24 11.04
N MET A 199 4.21 -10.45 9.89
CA MET A 199 3.62 -11.74 9.53
C MET A 199 4.71 -12.80 9.26
N SER A 200 4.47 -14.00 9.74
CA SER A 200 5.15 -15.24 9.36
C SER A 200 4.16 -16.07 8.55
N ASP A 201 3.66 -17.17 9.11
CA ASP A 201 2.88 -18.16 8.39
C ASP A 201 1.37 -17.89 8.45
N THR A 202 0.89 -17.22 9.50
CA THR A 202 -0.51 -16.81 9.68
C THR A 202 -0.68 -15.41 10.26
N LEU A 203 -1.76 -14.74 9.88
CA LEU A 203 -2.21 -13.43 10.38
C LEU A 203 -3.72 -13.53 10.61
N ILE A 204 -4.14 -13.39 11.86
CA ILE A 204 -5.52 -13.60 12.30
C ILE A 204 -6.22 -12.25 12.49
N ILE A 205 -7.39 -12.10 11.87
CA ILE A 205 -8.28 -10.95 11.99
C ILE A 205 -9.61 -11.42 12.60
N GLY A 206 -10.14 -10.72 13.59
CA GLY A 206 -11.42 -11.05 14.25
C GLY A 206 -11.71 -10.14 15.46
N ASN A 207 -12.64 -10.52 16.34
CA ASN A 207 -13.05 -9.69 17.48
C ASN A 207 -12.35 -9.98 18.82
N ASN A 208 -11.51 -11.01 18.90
CA ASN A 208 -10.75 -11.38 20.11
C ASN A 208 -9.45 -10.57 20.21
N MET A 209 -9.12 -10.05 21.40
CA MET A 209 -7.89 -9.29 21.67
C MET A 209 -6.58 -10.06 21.45
N ALA A 210 -6.61 -11.40 21.39
CA ALA A 210 -5.46 -12.22 21.02
C ALA A 210 -5.22 -12.29 19.50
N ASN A 211 -6.09 -11.70 18.67
CA ASN A 211 -5.90 -11.62 17.23
C ASN A 211 -4.93 -10.49 16.88
N HIS A 212 -4.21 -10.63 15.77
CA HIS A 212 -3.19 -9.65 15.35
C HIS A 212 -3.81 -8.32 14.90
N ILE A 213 -5.00 -8.40 14.30
CA ILE A 213 -5.86 -7.26 13.98
C ILE A 213 -7.23 -7.54 14.62
N VAL A 214 -7.70 -6.58 15.40
CA VAL A 214 -8.95 -6.67 16.16
C VAL A 214 -9.96 -5.72 15.54
N TYR A 215 -11.15 -6.22 15.21
CA TYR A 215 -12.31 -5.39 14.86
C TYR A 215 -13.40 -5.53 15.93
N HIS A 216 -14.27 -4.54 16.07
CA HIS A 216 -15.36 -4.59 17.05
C HIS A 216 -16.68 -5.00 16.39
N GLY A 217 -17.10 -6.25 16.64
CA GLY A 217 -18.34 -6.81 16.11
C GLY A 217 -18.56 -8.27 16.53
N ASP A 218 -19.48 -8.95 15.85
CA ASP A 218 -19.86 -10.34 16.14
C ASP A 218 -18.71 -11.33 15.89
N GLU A 219 -18.82 -12.55 16.43
CA GLU A 219 -17.83 -13.61 16.27
C GLU A 219 -17.73 -14.08 14.81
N HIS A 220 -16.66 -13.65 14.16
CA HIS A 220 -16.26 -14.04 12.81
C HIS A 220 -14.76 -13.79 12.66
N GLN A 221 -14.08 -14.67 11.92
CA GLN A 221 -12.63 -14.70 11.79
C GLN A 221 -12.22 -14.83 10.33
N ILE A 222 -11.20 -14.07 9.96
CA ILE A 222 -10.48 -14.24 8.69
C ILE A 222 -9.01 -14.48 9.01
N VAL A 223 -8.49 -15.62 8.54
CA VAL A 223 -7.08 -16.00 8.67
C VAL A 223 -6.40 -15.84 7.33
N LEU A 224 -5.46 -14.92 7.26
CA LEU A 224 -4.48 -14.82 6.20
C LEU A 224 -3.35 -15.80 6.47
N TYR A 225 -2.87 -16.53 5.46
CA TYR A 225 -1.78 -17.50 5.63
C TYR A 225 -0.92 -17.65 4.37
N LEU A 226 0.35 -18.04 4.56
CA LEU A 226 1.26 -18.35 3.47
C LEU A 226 1.25 -19.84 3.15
N GLN A 227 1.12 -20.18 1.87
CA GLN A 227 1.27 -21.56 1.39
C GLN A 227 1.92 -21.54 0.01
N ASN A 228 2.96 -22.35 -0.23
CA ASN A 228 3.63 -22.46 -1.53
C ASN A 228 4.09 -21.10 -2.13
N LYS A 229 4.47 -20.14 -1.27
CA LYS A 229 4.81 -18.73 -1.59
C LYS A 229 3.66 -17.86 -2.12
N LYS A 230 2.42 -18.32 -1.98
CA LYS A 230 1.19 -17.55 -2.22
C LYS A 230 0.63 -17.06 -0.87
N LEU A 231 -0.01 -15.90 -0.87
CA LEU A 231 -0.86 -15.46 0.25
C LEU A 231 -2.29 -15.94 -0.02
N LEU A 232 -2.93 -16.53 0.99
CA LEU A 232 -4.31 -16.98 0.92
C LEU A 232 -5.10 -16.43 2.11
N CYS A 233 -6.42 -16.34 1.97
CA CYS A 233 -7.35 -16.23 3.09
C CYS A 233 -8.16 -17.52 3.27
N ARG A 234 -8.61 -17.73 4.50
CA ARG A 234 -9.75 -18.58 4.85
C ARG A 234 -10.59 -17.84 5.88
N SER A 235 -11.90 -17.97 5.81
CA SER A 235 -12.82 -17.50 6.84
C SER A 235 -13.61 -18.67 7.45
N ASP A 236 -14.15 -18.44 8.64
CA ASP A 236 -15.14 -19.30 9.31
C ASP A 236 -16.57 -19.12 8.76
N GLN A 237 -16.84 -18.03 8.04
CA GLN A 237 -18.13 -17.71 7.42
C GLN A 237 -17.98 -17.45 5.91
N GLN A 238 -19.10 -17.27 5.22
CA GLN A 238 -19.10 -16.88 3.81
C GLN A 238 -18.66 -15.42 3.64
N VAL A 239 -17.79 -15.18 2.66
CA VAL A 239 -17.30 -13.85 2.28
C VAL A 239 -17.47 -13.61 0.77
N ASN A 240 -17.54 -12.35 0.39
CA ASN A 240 -17.25 -11.90 -0.97
C ASN A 240 -15.73 -11.76 -1.13
N LEU A 241 -15.16 -12.44 -2.13
CA LEU A 241 -13.75 -12.35 -2.51
C LEU A 241 -13.65 -11.86 -3.95
N ASP A 242 -13.09 -10.66 -4.15
CA ASP A 242 -12.87 -10.00 -5.45
C ASP A 242 -14.14 -9.85 -6.33
N GLY A 243 -15.33 -10.03 -5.76
CA GLY A 243 -16.63 -10.04 -6.46
C GLY A 243 -17.31 -11.41 -6.52
N MET A 244 -16.63 -12.51 -6.16
CA MET A 244 -17.26 -13.81 -5.97
C MET A 244 -17.95 -13.86 -4.60
N MET A 245 -19.29 -14.00 -4.59
CA MET A 245 -20.06 -14.25 -3.37
C MET A 245 -19.80 -15.65 -2.80
N GLU A 246 -20.19 -15.87 -1.54
CA GLU A 246 -20.29 -17.19 -0.91
C GLU A 246 -18.98 -18.01 -0.82
N GLN A 247 -17.82 -17.36 -0.90
CA GLN A 247 -16.52 -18.02 -0.76
C GLN A 247 -16.18 -18.25 0.72
N SER A 248 -15.41 -19.29 1.03
CA SER A 248 -14.83 -19.52 2.38
C SER A 248 -13.32 -19.23 2.45
N GLY A 249 -12.73 -18.75 1.35
CA GLY A 249 -11.31 -18.46 1.22
C GLY A 249 -10.84 -18.45 -0.23
N GLY A 250 -9.57 -18.17 -0.46
CA GLY A 250 -8.95 -18.14 -1.77
C GLY A 250 -7.54 -17.56 -1.74
N GLU A 251 -6.91 -17.45 -2.92
CA GLU A 251 -5.62 -16.77 -3.08
C GLU A 251 -5.81 -15.25 -3.17
N LEU A 252 -4.83 -14.50 -2.65
CA LEU A 252 -4.88 -13.04 -2.55
C LEU A 252 -3.71 -12.37 -3.29
N PHE A 253 -4.03 -11.26 -3.92
CA PHE A 253 -3.15 -10.49 -4.79
C PHE A 253 -3.17 -9.01 -4.41
N TYR A 254 -2.26 -8.21 -4.97
CA TYR A 254 -2.39 -6.76 -4.89
C TYR A 254 -3.66 -6.31 -5.64
N GLY A 255 -4.49 -5.50 -4.98
CA GLY A 255 -5.82 -5.09 -5.44
C GLY A 255 -6.97 -5.98 -4.96
N SER A 256 -6.71 -7.13 -4.34
CA SER A 256 -7.79 -8.00 -3.83
C SER A 256 -8.57 -7.34 -2.67
N GLN A 257 -9.86 -7.63 -2.61
CA GLN A 257 -10.82 -7.15 -1.62
C GLN A 257 -11.61 -8.33 -1.03
N VAL A 258 -11.66 -8.41 0.30
CA VAL A 258 -12.44 -9.41 1.04
C VAL A 258 -13.51 -8.69 1.84
N LYS A 259 -14.78 -9.12 1.75
CA LYS A 259 -15.91 -8.45 2.42
C LYS A 259 -16.91 -9.45 3.00
N SER A 260 -17.26 -9.28 4.26
CA SER A 260 -18.43 -9.86 4.92
C SER A 260 -19.34 -8.75 5.44
N ASP A 261 -20.44 -9.12 6.11
CA ASP A 261 -21.37 -8.17 6.72
C ASP A 261 -20.75 -7.31 7.82
N ARG A 262 -19.59 -7.71 8.37
CA ARG A 262 -18.95 -7.07 9.53
C ARG A 262 -17.52 -6.60 9.30
N ILE A 263 -16.77 -7.22 8.40
CA ILE A 263 -15.40 -6.82 8.07
C ILE A 263 -15.22 -6.74 6.55
N SER A 264 -14.62 -5.64 6.10
CA SER A 264 -14.14 -5.44 4.74
C SER A 264 -12.68 -5.04 4.79
N PHE A 265 -11.85 -5.60 3.92
CA PHE A 265 -10.46 -5.16 3.76
C PHE A 265 -9.97 -5.26 2.32
N SER A 266 -8.97 -4.44 1.98
CA SER A 266 -8.27 -4.48 0.69
C SER A 266 -6.76 -4.59 0.87
N LEU A 267 -6.09 -5.21 -0.11
CA LEU A 267 -4.63 -5.30 -0.16
C LEU A 267 -4.07 -4.34 -1.22
N GLU A 268 -3.12 -3.50 -0.84
CA GLU A 268 -2.46 -2.55 -1.74
C GLU A 268 -0.93 -2.72 -1.76
N ASP A 269 -0.31 -2.27 -2.85
CA ASP A 269 1.13 -2.33 -3.01
C ASP A 269 1.81 -1.22 -2.22
N ALA A 270 2.85 -1.56 -1.46
CA ALA A 270 3.49 -0.66 -0.51
C ALA A 270 4.67 0.14 -1.10
N TYR A 271 4.79 0.13 -2.43
CA TYR A 271 5.91 0.56 -3.30
C TYR A 271 7.03 -0.49 -3.52
#